data_AF-L7W546-F1
#
_entry.id   AF-L7W546-F1
#
_cell.length_a   1.000
_cell.length_b   1.000
_cell.length_c   1.000
_cell.angle_alpha   90.00
_cell.angle_beta   90.00
_cell.angle_gamma   90.00
#
_symmetry.space_group_name_H-M   'P 1'
#
loop_
_entity.id
_entity.type
_entity.pdbx_description
1 polymer ?
#
loop_
_entity_poly.entity_id
_entity_poly.type
_entity_poly.pdbx_seq_one_letter_code
_entity_poly.pdbx_strand_id
1 'polypeptide(L)' 'MIDNSVLVFSLLFYAFVYRTYTDGKKLASRNIISESSIWKLALPGTRFKYFKELYLK' A
#
# COMPACT_ATOMS: atom_id res chain seq x y z
N MET A 1 21.78 11.69 -18.95
CA MET A 1 20.33 11.64 -19.24
C MET A 1 19.71 10.59 -18.34
N ILE A 2 18.66 10.94 -17.60
CA ILE A 2 17.89 9.94 -16.87
C ILE A 2 16.99 9.26 -17.91
N ASP A 3 17.00 7.94 -17.96
CA ASP A 3 16.14 7.17 -18.85
C ASP A 3 14.68 7.34 -18.40
N ASN A 4 13.78 7.64 -19.34
CA ASN A 4 12.35 7.81 -19.05
C ASN A 4 11.76 6.55 -18.37
N SER A 5 12.25 5.37 -18.71
CA SER A 5 11.83 4.09 -18.11
C SER A 5 12.21 4.01 -16.65
N VAL A 6 13.41 4.49 -16.28
CA VAL A 6 13.87 4.54 -14.88
C VAL A 6 12.98 5.49 -14.08
N LEU A 7 12.67 6.67 -14.63
CA LEU A 7 11.78 7.64 -13.99
C LEU A 7 10.37 7.07 -13.76
N VAL A 8 9.79 6.43 -14.77
CA VAL A 8 8.46 5.80 -14.66
C VAL A 8 8.48 4.67 -13.62
N PHE A 9 9.51 3.81 -13.65
CA PHE A 9 9.64 2.73 -12.68
C PHE A 9 9.79 3.25 -11.26
N SER A 10 10.60 4.28 -11.03
CA SER A 10 10.76 4.92 -9.72
C SER A 10 9.45 5.52 -9.22
N LEU A 11 8.67 6.17 -10.08
CA LEU A 11 7.35 6.70 -9.71
C LEU A 11 6.36 5.60 -9.33
N LEU A 12 6.32 4.51 -10.11
CA LEU A 12 5.45 3.37 -9.80
C LEU A 12 5.87 2.68 -8.50
N PHE A 13 7.17 2.49 -8.28
CA PHE A 13 7.70 1.92 -7.05
C PHE A 13 7.39 2.80 -5.85
N TYR A 14 7.64 4.11 -5.96
CA TYR A 14 7.29 5.08 -4.92
C TYR A 14 5.79 5.04 -4.62
N ALA A 15 4.94 5.08 -5.64
CA ALA A 15 3.50 5.03 -5.48
C ALA A 15 3.04 3.72 -4.81
N PHE A 16 3.65 2.58 -5.17
CA PHE A 16 3.34 1.28 -4.57
C PHE A 16 3.69 1.22 -3.09
N VAL A 17 4.91 1.63 -2.73
CA VAL A 17 5.39 1.68 -1.34
C VAL A 17 4.54 2.66 -0.52
N TYR A 18 4.38 3.88 -1.03
CA TYR A 18 3.61 4.92 -0.36
C TYR A 18 2.18 4.47 -0.10
N ARG A 19 1.52 3.88 -1.10
CA ARG A 19 0.13 3.42 -1.00
C ARG A 19 -0.03 2.24 -0.05
N THR A 20 0.92 1.29 -0.05
CA THR A 20 0.91 0.17 0.90
C THR A 20 1.01 0.67 2.33
N TYR A 21 1.93 1.61 2.58
CA TYR A 21 2.12 2.17 3.92
C TYR A 21 0.93 3.01 4.38
N THR A 22 0.39 3.90 3.54
CA THR A 22 -0.77 4.74 3.91
C THR A 22 -2.04 3.91 4.11
N ASP A 23 -2.34 2.96 3.21
CA ASP A 23 -3.48 2.04 3.36
C ASP A 23 -3.33 1.22 4.66
N GLY A 24 -2.14 0.67 4.92
CA GLY A 24 -1.90 -0.12 6.13
C GLY A 24 -1.95 0.71 7.41
N LYS A 25 -1.42 1.93 7.41
CA LYS A 25 -1.50 2.83 8.56
C LYS A 25 -2.94 3.18 8.89
N LYS A 26 -3.79 3.38 7.88
CA LYS A 26 -5.23 3.63 8.05
C LYS A 26 -5.97 2.42 8.65
N LEU A 27 -5.57 1.20 8.27
CA LEU A 27 -6.12 -0.02 8.86
C LEU A 27 -5.61 -0.26 10.29
N ALA A 28 -4.33 0.05 10.54
CA ALA A 28 -3.73 -0.08 11.85
C ALA A 28 -4.31 0.92 12.86
N SER A 29 -4.55 2.17 12.44
CA SER A 29 -5.21 3.17 13.30
C SER A 29 -6.65 2.79 13.66
N ARG A 30 -7.31 1.98 12.84
CA ARG A 30 -8.63 1.39 13.10
C ARG A 30 -8.56 0.07 13.89
N ASN A 31 -7.38 -0.34 14.38
CA ASN A 31 -7.12 -1.63 15.03
C ASN A 31 -7.53 -2.87 14.20
N ILE A 32 -7.61 -2.75 12.87
CA ILE A 32 -7.98 -3.87 11.98
C ILE A 32 -6.78 -4.79 11.72
N ILE A 33 -5.58 -4.19 11.64
CA ILE A 33 -4.32 -4.91 11.51
C ILE A 33 -3.30 -4.35 12.52
N SER A 34 -2.28 -5.13 12.86
CA SER A 34 -1.11 -4.62 13.58
C SER A 34 -0.22 -3.80 12.64
N GLU A 35 0.47 -2.77 13.15
CA GLU A 35 1.46 -1.99 12.38
C GLU A 35 2.54 -2.87 11.75
N SER A 36 2.96 -3.92 12.45
CA SER A 36 3.92 -4.92 11.93
C SER A 36 3.42 -5.67 10.69
N SER A 37 2.10 -5.67 10.46
CA SER A 37 1.44 -6.37 9.36
C SER A 37 1.12 -5.46 8.18
N ILE A 38 1.48 -4.18 8.22
CA ILE A 38 1.27 -3.21 7.13
C ILE A 38 1.89 -3.71 5.82
N TRP A 39 3.13 -4.17 5.85
CA TRP A 39 3.82 -4.66 4.66
C TRP A 39 3.22 -5.95 4.09
N LYS A 40 2.42 -6.69 4.86
CA LYS A 40 1.67 -7.86 4.34
C LYS A 40 0.57 -7.45 3.36
N LEU A 41 0.20 -6.17 3.30
CA LEU A 41 -0.74 -5.63 2.30
C LEU A 41 -0.14 -5.51 0.90
N ALA A 42 1.19 -5.51 0.79
CA ALA A 42 1.86 -5.59 -0.50
C ALA A 42 1.70 -6.97 -1.16
N LEU A 43 1.35 -8.00 -0.36
CA LEU A 43 1.09 -9.33 -0.89
C LEU A 43 -0.19 -9.34 -1.74
N PRO A 44 -0.18 -10.05 -2.88
CA PRO A 44 -1.38 -10.19 -3.69
C PRO A 44 -2.51 -10.86 -2.88
N GLY A 45 -3.73 -10.36 -3.05
CA GLY A 45 -4.93 -10.90 -2.39
C GLY A 45 -5.26 -10.33 -1.00
N THR A 46 -4.26 -9.97 -0.18
CA THR A 46 -4.52 -9.42 1.17
C THR A 46 -5.16 -8.04 1.12
N ARG A 47 -4.80 -7.23 0.12
CA ARG A 47 -5.37 -5.89 -0.07
C ARG A 47 -6.86 -5.91 -0.40
N PHE A 48 -7.33 -6.91 -1.15
CA PHE A 48 -8.76 -7.07 -1.45
C PHE A 48 -9.59 -7.39 -0.22
N LYS A 49 -9.02 -8.12 0.75
CA LYS A 49 -9.67 -8.45 2.03
C LYS A 49 -10.11 -7.20 2.78
N TYR A 50 -9.33 -6.11 2.69
CA TYR A 50 -9.60 -4.86 3.40
C TYR A 50 -10.15 -3.75 2.51
N PHE A 51 -10.51 -4.05 1.25
CA PHE A 51 -11.02 -3.05 0.31
C PHE A 51 -12.25 -2.31 0.86
N LYS A 52 -13.20 -3.05 1.44
CA LYS A 52 -14.41 -2.48 2.06
C LYS A 52 -14.05 -1.56 3.23
N GLU A 53 -13.12 -1.96 4.08
CA GLU A 53 -12.69 -1.19 5.24
C GLU A 53 -11.85 0.05 4.87
N LEU A 54 -11.20 0.05 3.70
CA LEU A 54 -10.41 1.19 3.22
C LEU A 54 -11.23 2.25 2.48
N TYR A 55 -12.20 1.82 1.67
CA TYR A 55 -12.88 2.67 0.68
C TYR A 55 -14.40 2.78 0.84
N LEU A 56 -15.06 1.83 1.52
CA LEU A 56 -16.53 1.80 1.65
C LEU A 56 -17.02 2.12 3.07
N LYS A 57 -16.13 2.59 3.95
CA LYS A 57 -16.38 2.85 5.37
C LYS A 57 -15.57 4.04 5.88
#